data_AF-A0A1F8PBA1-F1
#
_entry.id   AF-A0A1F8PBA1-F1
#
_cell.length_a   1.000
_cell.length_b   1.000
_cell.length_c   1.000
_cell.angle_alpha   90.00
_cell.angle_beta   90.00
_cell.angle_gamma   90.00
#
_symmetry.space_group_name_H-M   'P 1'
#
loop_
_entity.id
_entity.type
_entity.pdbx_description
1 polymer ?
#
loop_
_entity_poly.entity_id
_entity_poly.type
_entity_poly.pdbx_seq_one_letter_code
_entity_poly.pdbx_strand_id
1 'polypeptide(L)'
;MSGLVLVYMEPVTHSDAVINKMNHRDDGFAMGFSASIHPIELNQGVILKHLARARAIYEMTNSPHGHTNCGNCQIVEKMLGIAKESLGS
;
A
#
# COMPACT_ATOMS: atom_id res chain seq x y z
N MET A 1 11.15 -17.33 17.30
CA MET A 1 11.56 -16.63 16.07
C MET A 1 10.28 -16.07 15.44
N SER A 2 10.15 -14.75 15.29
CA SER A 2 8.96 -14.10 14.72
C SER A 2 9.25 -13.66 13.28
N GLY A 3 8.33 -13.90 12.35
CA GLY A 3 8.43 -13.52 10.93
C GLY A 3 7.43 -12.44 10.54
N LEU A 4 7.72 -11.70 9.46
CA LEU A 4 6.78 -10.74 8.87
C LEU A 4 6.02 -11.40 7.72
N VAL A 5 4.70 -11.27 7.72
CA VAL A 5 3.81 -11.82 6.69
C VAL A 5 2.77 -10.79 6.29
N LEU A 6 2.43 -10.73 4.99
CA LEU A 6 1.21 -10.09 4.52
C LEU A 6 0.10 -11.15 4.51
N VAL A 7 -0.95 -10.92 5.29
CA VAL A 7 -2.15 -11.75 5.28
C VAL A 7 -3.26 -10.96 4.60
N TYR A 8 -3.79 -11.48 3.51
CA TYR A 8 -5.02 -10.98 2.92
C TYR A 8 -6.05 -12.10 2.80
N MET A 9 -7.33 -11.76 2.93
CA MET A 9 -8.44 -12.68 2.80
C MET A 9 -9.34 -12.24 1.67
N GLU A 10 -9.72 -13.17 0.80
CA GLU A 10 -10.68 -12.92 -0.27
C GLU A 10 -11.82 -13.94 -0.22
N PRO A 11 -13.05 -13.55 -0.60
CA PRO A 11 -14.15 -14.50 -0.71
C PRO A 11 -13.83 -15.54 -1.78
N VAL A 12 -14.08 -16.82 -1.49
CA VAL A 12 -13.95 -17.87 -2.51
C VAL A 12 -15.10 -17.72 -3.51
N THR A 13 -14.78 -17.24 -4.71
CA THR A 13 -15.76 -16.91 -5.77
C THR A 13 -15.66 -17.81 -6.99
N HIS A 14 -14.90 -18.91 -6.89
CA HIS A 14 -14.75 -19.88 -7.98
C HIS A 14 -16.07 -20.61 -8.29
N SER A 15 -16.17 -21.15 -9.51
CA SER A 15 -17.40 -21.75 -10.05
C SER A 15 -17.94 -22.89 -9.18
N ASP A 16 -17.05 -23.65 -8.54
CA ASP A 16 -17.35 -24.71 -7.59
C ASP A 16 -17.99 -24.19 -6.29
N ALA A 17 -17.51 -23.06 -5.76
CA ALA A 17 -18.07 -22.40 -4.59
C ALA A 17 -19.47 -21.83 -4.87
N VAL A 18 -19.73 -21.37 -6.10
CA VAL A 18 -21.05 -20.85 -6.53
C VAL A 18 -22.07 -21.97 -6.73
N ILE A 19 -21.64 -23.17 -7.13
CA ILE A 19 -22.56 -24.31 -7.35
C ILE A 19 -22.88 -25.05 -6.03
N ASN A 20 -22.07 -24.85 -4.98
CA ASN A 20 -22.28 -25.49 -3.69
C ASN A 20 -23.47 -24.87 -2.93
N LYS A 21 -24.58 -25.61 -2.86
CA LYS A 21 -25.81 -25.20 -2.15
C LYS A 21 -25.62 -24.88 -0.67
N MET A 22 -24.56 -25.39 -0.02
CA MET A 22 -24.24 -25.04 1.37
C MET A 22 -23.81 -23.59 1.52
N ASN A 23 -23.34 -22.96 0.45
CA ASN A 23 -22.96 -21.55 0.43
C ASN A 23 -24.15 -20.62 0.16
N HIS A 24 -25.36 -21.16 -0.04
CA HIS A 24 -26.59 -20.40 -0.29
C HIS A 24 -27.47 -20.41 0.96
N ARG A 25 -27.95 -19.24 1.37
CA ARG A 25 -28.88 -19.06 2.49
C ARG A 25 -30.07 -18.22 2.05
N ASP A 26 -31.15 -18.31 2.81
CA ASP A 26 -32.38 -17.54 2.53
C ASP A 26 -32.16 -16.02 2.62
N ASP A 27 -31.11 -15.58 3.32
CA ASP A 27 -30.71 -14.20 3.52
C ASP A 27 -29.46 -13.77 2.72
N GLY A 28 -28.91 -14.65 1.86
CA GLY A 28 -27.75 -14.33 1.03
C GLY A 28 -26.80 -15.50 0.81
N PHE A 29 -25.49 -15.24 0.85
CA PHE A 29 -24.45 -16.24 0.61
C PHE A 29 -23.53 -16.39 1.82
N ALA A 30 -23.29 -17.64 2.23
CA ALA A 30 -22.27 -18.00 3.21
C ALA A 30 -21.05 -18.58 2.49
N MET A 31 -20.28 -17.71 1.83
CA MET A 31 -19.02 -18.11 1.21
C MET A 31 -17.89 -18.10 2.24
N GLY A 32 -17.03 -19.11 2.20
CA GLY A 32 -15.79 -19.11 2.97
C GLY A 32 -14.81 -18.03 2.48
N PHE A 33 -13.91 -17.61 3.36
CA PHE A 33 -12.79 -16.76 2.99
C PHE A 33 -11.55 -17.63 2.78
N SER A 34 -10.85 -17.40 1.68
CA SER A 34 -9.51 -17.94 1.47
C SER A 34 -8.49 -16.98 2.05
N ALA A 35 -7.58 -17.48 2.88
CA ALA A 35 -6.45 -16.70 3.38
C ALA A 35 -5.23 -16.92 2.50
N SER A 36 -4.67 -15.83 1.98
CA SER A 36 -3.38 -15.80 1.32
C SER A 36 -2.34 -15.23 2.27
N ILE A 37 -1.33 -16.04 2.57
CA ILE A 37 -0.25 -15.68 3.50
C ILE A 37 1.04 -15.58 2.70
N HIS A 38 1.55 -14.37 2.55
CA HIS A 38 2.78 -14.10 1.81
C HIS A 38 3.91 -13.76 2.79
N PRO A 39 4.96 -14.60 2.89
CA PRO A 39 6.12 -14.28 3.71
C PRO A 39 6.87 -13.10 3.12
N ILE A 40 7.23 -12.15 3.99
CA ILE A 40 8.02 -10.99 3.60
C ILE A 40 9.44 -11.19 4.11
N GLU A 41 10.37 -11.34 3.18
CA GLU A 41 11.79 -11.35 3.51
C GLU A 41 12.26 -9.95 3.87
N LEU A 42 12.75 -9.80 5.10
CA LEU A 42 13.35 -8.55 5.55
C LEU A 42 14.84 -8.56 5.24
N ASN A 43 15.27 -7.71 4.32
CA ASN A 43 16.69 -7.40 4.16
C ASN A 43 17.14 -6.49 5.31
N GLN A 44 17.48 -7.11 6.45
CA GLN A 44 17.82 -6.38 7.67
C GLN A 44 19.02 -5.44 7.49
N GLY A 45 19.95 -5.77 6.58
CA GLY A 45 21.14 -4.97 6.29
C GLY A 45 20.83 -3.58 5.74
N VAL A 46 19.65 -3.37 5.13
CA VAL A 46 19.26 -2.06 4.56
C VAL A 46 18.29 -1.28 5.43
N ILE A 47 17.67 -1.91 6.45
CA ILE A 47 16.62 -1.28 7.26
C ILE A 47 17.14 0.00 7.92
N LEU A 48 18.26 -0.08 8.64
CA LEU A 48 18.82 1.09 9.35
C LEU A 48 19.17 2.23 8.38
N LYS A 49 19.70 1.91 7.19
CA LYS A 49 20.00 2.89 6.15
C LYS A 49 18.74 3.58 5.64
N HIS A 50 17.67 2.82 5.40
CA HIS A 50 16.39 3.38 4.95
C HIS A 50 15.71 4.21 6.04
N LEU A 51 15.74 3.77 7.30
CA LEU A 51 15.21 4.53 8.43
C LEU A 51 15.97 5.84 8.64
N ALA A 52 17.30 5.82 8.54
CA ALA A 52 18.11 7.03 8.60
C ALA A 52 17.75 8.03 7.49
N ARG A 53 17.57 7.54 6.25
CA ARG A 53 17.14 8.38 5.13
C ARG A 53 15.73 8.93 5.32
N ALA A 54 14.80 8.12 5.82
CA ALA A 54 13.43 8.55 6.09
C ALA A 54 13.40 9.65 7.15
N ARG A 55 14.19 9.50 8.23
CA ARG A 55 14.35 10.53 9.26
C ARG A 55 14.93 11.82 8.68
N ALA A 56 15.98 11.71 7.87
CA ALA A 56 16.59 12.87 7.23
C ALA A 56 15.58 13.63 6.35
N ILE A 57 14.69 12.94 5.63
CA ILE A 57 13.61 13.57 4.84
C ILE A 57 12.56 14.21 5.75
N TYR A 58 12.17 13.52 6.82
CA TYR A 58 11.17 14.02 7.78
C TYR A 58 11.62 15.31 8.48
N GLU A 59 12.90 15.43 8.80
CA GLU A 59 13.47 16.60 9.46
C GLU A 59 13.74 17.77 8.49
N MET A 60 13.49 17.62 7.18
CA MET A 60 13.66 18.71 6.22
C MET A 60 12.61 19.80 6.43
N THR A 61 13.05 21.06 6.52
CA THR A 61 12.16 22.22 6.60
C THR A 61 11.34 22.43 5.33
N ASN A 62 11.90 22.02 4.18
CA ASN A 62 11.26 22.11 2.88
C ASN A 62 11.20 20.73 2.23
N SER A 63 10.16 20.48 1.43
CA SER A 63 10.06 19.25 0.66
C SER A 63 11.29 19.05 -0.25
N PRO A 64 11.81 17.82 -0.39
CA PRO A 64 12.88 17.54 -1.34
C PRO A 64 12.43 17.85 -2.77
N HIS A 65 13.36 18.28 -3.61
CA HIS A 65 13.08 18.55 -5.01
C HIS A 65 12.84 17.24 -5.78
N GLY A 66 12.01 17.31 -6.83
CA GLY A 66 11.82 16.21 -7.75
C GLY A 66 13.12 15.82 -8.45
N HIS A 67 13.22 14.56 -8.87
CA HIS A 67 14.36 14.11 -9.66
C HIS A 67 14.28 14.66 -11.09
N THR A 68 15.42 15.00 -11.69
CA THR A 68 15.50 15.37 -13.10
C THR A 68 15.06 14.18 -13.96
N ASN A 69 14.18 14.41 -14.95
CA ASN A 69 13.55 13.38 -15.79
C ASN A 69 12.53 12.46 -15.10
N CYS A 70 11.93 12.88 -13.98
CA CYS A 70 10.81 12.17 -13.36
C CYS A 70 9.47 12.87 -13.70
N GLY A 71 8.71 12.30 -14.64
CA GLY A 71 7.42 12.87 -15.07
C GLY A 71 6.42 13.04 -13.93
N ASN A 72 6.30 12.05 -13.04
CA ASN A 72 5.44 12.16 -11.86
C ASN A 72 5.91 13.24 -10.88
N CYS A 73 7.22 13.42 -10.73
CA CYS A 73 7.77 14.47 -9.86
C CYS A 73 7.41 15.87 -10.40
N GLN A 74 7.47 16.06 -11.72
CA GLN A 74 7.05 17.31 -12.36
C GLN A 74 5.54 17.59 -12.17
N ILE A 75 4.70 16.55 -12.19
CA ILE A 75 3.26 16.69 -11.92
C ILE A 75 3.03 17.13 -10.48
N VAL A 76 3.69 16.47 -9.51
CA VAL A 76 3.58 16.82 -8.10
C VAL A 76 4.06 18.24 -7.83
N GLU A 77 5.17 18.67 -8.42
CA GLU A 77 5.67 20.05 -8.30
C GLU A 77 4.65 21.07 -8.81
N LYS A 78 4.01 20.80 -9.95
CA LYS A 78 2.93 21.65 -10.49
C LYS A 78 1.73 21.71 -9.53
N MET A 79 1.31 20.57 -8.97
CA MET A 79 0.21 20.52 -8.00
C MET A 79 0.53 21.32 -6.73
N LEU A 80 1.75 21.17 -6.22
CA LEU A 80 2.21 21.93 -5.05
C LEU A 80 2.29 23.44 -5.34
N GLY A 81 2.64 23.85 -6.56
CA GLY A 81 2.60 25.24 -7.00
C GLY A 81 1.18 25.82 -6.93
N ILE A 82 0.20 25.14 -7.54
CA ILE A 82 -1.21 25.56 -7.54
C ILE A 82 -1.77 25.64 -6.11
N ALA A 83 -1.41 24.69 -5.24
CA ALA A 83 -1.84 24.70 -3.85
C ALA A 83 -1.28 25.90 -3.07
N LYS A 84 -0.03 26.31 -3.33
CA LYS A 84 0.59 27.48 -2.68
C LYS A 84 -0.06 28.79 -3.13
N GLU A 85 -0.38 28.93 -4.41
CA GLU A 85 -1.06 30.11 -4.96
C GLU A 85 -2.48 30.28 -4.40
N SER A 86 -3.20 29.18 -4.20
CA SER A 86 -4.57 29.22 -3.67
C SER A 86 -4.66 29.47 -2.15
N LEU A 87 -3.54 29.32 -1.42
CA LEU A 87 -3.44 29.61 0.02
C LEU A 87 -3.03 31.05 0.34
N GLY A 88 -2.86 31.92 -0.67
CA GLY A 88 -2.61 33.35 -0.48
C GLY A 88 -1.33 33.64 0.30
N SER A 89 -0.18 33.44 -0.34
CA SER A 89 1.07 34.12 0.03
C SER A 89 1.31 35.29 -0.91
#